data_AF-A0A1M4ZEG8-F1
#
_entry.id   AF-A0A1M4ZEG8-F1
#
_cell.length_a   1.000
_cell.length_b   1.000
_cell.length_c   1.000
_cell.angle_alpha   90.00
_cell.angle_beta   90.00
_cell.angle_gamma   90.00
#
_symmetry.space_group_name_H-M   'P 1'
#
loop_
_entity.id
_entity.type
_entity.pdbx_description
1 polymer ?
#
loop_
_entity_poly.entity_id
_entity_poly.type
_entity_poly.pdbx_seq_one_letter_code
_entity_poly.pdbx_strand_id
1 'polypeptide(L)'
;MASHAVHTIRLRLPAATYTEAVQRQTEGKHWVQHTLVPLLSHHLDSLTGTDEVILIERIELNLAGLPWELTEAEWREKLAAAVQPQRTSRNSQQGLLSQWLFYLAYGCFQTSAFIKSTRELEAYLLRYKEIFTAADWQVPHPPLSVAFLQRLILQANRPLAEWWLHRWLGLPLTTAPALYGALRQAVQTAPAKALAWCEAAATRLGDLQHLASLVAFLPGGANRLPEPLEAGHTQQPAPPHLPLEGGELPRHTLACAHAGLVLLLPFLAHYLEHCGLVEDKRFADAAMQATAVRALHYLTAGTAEEGEEALLLPKLLCGVQPGDFVLAEVSLPENIQMEGEALLQSVIEHWVALKQTSVQGLREAFLQRRGQLAVCTETYTLQVEESGVDILLNSLPWGFRHFRLPWMQATLITEWY
;
A
#
# COMPACT_ATOMS: atom_id res chain seq x y z
N MET A 1 -2.65 21.82 -10.06
CA MET A 1 -2.11 20.43 -10.04
C MET A 1 -2.79 19.68 -11.16
N ALA A 2 -2.05 18.97 -12.00
CA ALA A 2 -2.66 18.18 -13.08
C ALA A 2 -3.58 17.11 -12.46
N SER A 3 -4.73 16.86 -13.08
CA SER A 3 -5.73 15.89 -12.57
C SER A 3 -5.38 14.44 -12.92
N HIS A 4 -4.28 14.22 -13.64
CA HIS A 4 -3.83 12.94 -14.19
C HIS A 4 -2.31 12.75 -14.05
N ALA A 5 -1.86 11.48 -14.04
CA ALA A 5 -0.45 11.11 -13.97
C ALA A 5 -0.05 10.22 -15.16
N VAL A 6 0.77 10.74 -16.08
CA VAL A 6 1.35 9.95 -17.19
C VAL A 6 2.66 9.31 -16.74
N HIS A 7 2.66 7.99 -16.54
CA HIS A 7 3.81 7.26 -15.99
C HIS A 7 4.91 7.01 -17.02
N THR A 8 4.55 6.72 -18.27
CA THR A 8 5.53 6.38 -19.31
C THR A 8 5.01 6.76 -20.68
N ILE A 9 5.86 7.39 -21.49
CA ILE A 9 5.60 7.66 -22.90
C ILE A 9 6.67 6.93 -23.71
N ARG A 10 6.23 6.07 -24.64
CA ARG A 10 7.11 5.38 -25.57
C ARG A 10 6.75 5.77 -26.99
N LEU A 11 7.69 6.42 -27.68
CA LEU A 11 7.58 6.73 -29.10
C LEU A 11 8.41 5.70 -29.90
N ARG A 12 7.78 5.02 -30.86
CA ARG A 12 8.47 4.12 -31.78
C ARG A 12 8.41 4.71 -33.18
N LEU A 13 9.57 5.02 -33.75
CA LEU A 13 9.70 5.58 -35.09
C LEU A 13 10.49 4.61 -35.96
N PRO A 14 10.00 4.22 -37.14
CA PRO A 14 10.83 3.51 -38.11
C PRO A 14 11.96 4.45 -38.57
N ALA A 15 13.12 3.90 -38.93
CA ALA A 15 14.22 4.64 -39.58
C ALA A 15 14.89 3.71 -40.60
N ALA A 16 15.20 4.22 -41.79
CA ALA A 16 15.85 3.45 -42.84
C ALA A 16 17.38 3.45 -42.68
N THR A 17 17.93 4.45 -42.00
CA THR A 17 19.38 4.59 -41.76
C THR A 17 19.69 4.96 -40.31
N TYR A 18 20.92 4.68 -39.87
CA TYR A 18 21.39 5.04 -38.53
C TYR A 18 21.38 6.57 -38.29
N THR A 19 21.81 7.36 -39.28
CA THR A 19 21.83 8.82 -39.20
C THR A 19 20.41 9.39 -39.03
N GLU A 20 19.45 8.85 -39.78
CA GLU A 20 18.03 9.19 -39.65
C GLU A 20 17.47 8.77 -38.27
N ALA A 21 17.91 7.64 -37.72
CA ALA A 21 17.50 7.20 -36.39
C ALA A 21 17.97 8.17 -35.28
N VAL A 22 19.23 8.63 -35.34
CA VAL A 22 19.80 9.59 -34.37
C VAL A 22 19.11 10.96 -34.46
N GLN A 23 18.85 11.42 -35.68
CA GLN A 23 18.13 12.68 -35.91
C GLN A 23 16.70 12.60 -35.35
N ARG A 24 15.96 11.54 -35.69
CA ARG A 24 14.59 11.30 -35.19
C ARG A 24 14.52 11.10 -33.69
N GLN A 25 15.54 10.50 -33.06
CA GLN A 25 15.59 10.38 -31.61
C GLN A 25 15.68 11.74 -30.93
N THR A 26 16.45 12.67 -31.50
CA THR A 26 16.63 14.02 -30.95
C THR A 26 15.39 14.88 -31.16
N GLU A 27 14.89 14.94 -32.40
CA GLU A 27 13.70 15.71 -32.77
C GLU A 27 12.44 15.16 -32.10
N GLY A 28 12.31 13.82 -32.06
CA GLY A 28 11.18 13.14 -31.43
C GLY A 28 11.12 13.38 -29.93
N LYS A 29 12.25 13.40 -29.22
CA LYS A 29 12.28 13.69 -27.79
C LYS A 29 11.80 15.11 -27.49
N HIS A 30 12.29 16.09 -28.26
CA HIS A 30 11.87 17.48 -28.12
C HIS A 30 10.37 17.65 -28.40
N TRP A 31 9.88 17.07 -29.49
CA TRP A 31 8.45 17.13 -29.85
C TRP A 31 7.55 16.45 -28.81
N VAL A 32 7.95 15.29 -28.27
CA VAL A 32 7.20 14.61 -27.20
C VAL A 32 7.08 15.50 -25.97
N GLN A 33 8.20 16.09 -25.53
CA GLN A 33 8.24 16.90 -24.31
C GLN A 33 7.48 18.22 -24.44
N HIS A 34 7.59 18.90 -25.58
CA HIS A 34 7.07 20.26 -25.74
C HIS A 34 5.73 20.35 -26.48
N THR A 35 5.29 19.29 -27.16
CA THR A 35 4.05 19.31 -27.95
C THR A 35 3.09 18.20 -27.52
N LEU A 36 3.51 16.93 -27.59
CA LEU A 36 2.61 15.81 -27.31
C LEU A 36 2.16 15.77 -25.84
N VAL A 37 3.09 15.91 -24.89
CA VAL A 37 2.80 15.86 -23.45
C VAL A 37 1.82 16.98 -23.02
N PRO A 38 2.02 18.26 -23.41
CA PRO A 38 1.06 19.30 -23.12
C PRO A 38 -0.32 19.07 -23.74
N LEU A 39 -0.38 18.64 -25.00
CA LEU A 39 -1.65 18.39 -25.70
C LEU A 39 -2.43 17.23 -25.10
N LEU A 40 -1.73 16.13 -24.82
CA LEU A 40 -2.30 15.00 -24.12
C LEU A 40 -2.80 15.42 -22.74
N SER A 41 -2.00 16.19 -21.99
CA SER A 41 -2.39 16.61 -20.65
C SER A 41 -3.63 17.48 -20.65
N HIS A 42 -3.68 18.49 -21.51
CA HIS A 42 -4.85 19.35 -21.64
C HIS A 42 -6.10 18.57 -22.09
N HIS A 43 -5.93 17.60 -23.00
CA HIS A 43 -7.03 16.74 -23.41
C HIS A 43 -7.51 15.86 -22.24
N LEU A 44 -6.60 15.22 -21.50
CA LEU A 44 -6.94 14.39 -20.34
C LEU A 44 -7.65 15.20 -19.24
N ASP A 45 -7.14 16.40 -18.91
CA ASP A 45 -7.79 17.31 -17.96
C ASP A 45 -9.22 17.70 -18.41
N SER A 46 -9.45 17.80 -19.73
CA SER A 46 -10.78 18.12 -20.29
C SER A 46 -11.73 16.91 -20.33
N LEU A 47 -11.21 15.69 -20.21
CA LEU A 47 -12.01 14.47 -20.30
C LEU A 47 -12.71 14.12 -18.99
N THR A 48 -12.14 14.51 -17.85
CA THR A 48 -12.67 14.21 -16.52
C THR A 48 -13.54 15.35 -16.01
N GLY A 49 -14.76 15.05 -15.57
CA GLY A 49 -15.51 15.97 -14.70
C GLY A 49 -14.82 16.11 -13.33
N THR A 50 -15.27 17.06 -12.49
CA THR A 50 -14.68 17.33 -11.17
C THR A 50 -14.59 16.13 -10.22
N ASP A 51 -15.32 15.04 -10.50
CA ASP A 51 -15.38 13.82 -9.67
C ASP A 51 -15.30 12.51 -10.50
N GLU A 52 -14.65 12.53 -11.66
CA GLU A 52 -14.51 11.34 -12.53
C GLU A 52 -13.05 10.89 -12.62
N VAL A 53 -12.77 9.66 -12.18
CA VAL A 53 -11.45 9.01 -12.38
C VAL A 53 -11.54 8.11 -13.60
N ILE A 54 -10.73 8.43 -14.62
CA ILE A 54 -10.62 7.64 -15.84
C ILE A 54 -9.25 6.95 -15.83
N LEU A 55 -9.25 5.62 -15.85
CA LEU A 55 -8.03 4.86 -16.11
C LEU A 55 -7.84 4.65 -17.59
N ILE A 56 -6.68 5.05 -18.09
CA ILE A 56 -6.22 4.74 -19.43
C ILE A 56 -4.91 3.99 -19.29
N GLU A 57 -4.96 2.66 -19.41
CA GLU A 57 -3.80 1.79 -19.22
C GLU A 57 -2.71 2.08 -20.26
N ARG A 58 -3.09 2.31 -21.52
CA ARG A 58 -2.13 2.54 -22.60
C ARG A 58 -2.77 3.22 -23.80
N ILE A 59 -2.47 4.49 -24.03
CA ILE A 59 -2.83 5.15 -25.30
C ILE A 59 -1.83 4.72 -26.38
N GLU A 60 -2.33 4.07 -27.42
CA GLU A 60 -1.55 3.75 -28.63
C GLU A 60 -1.99 4.65 -29.78
N LEU A 61 -1.11 5.56 -30.20
CA LEU A 61 -1.31 6.36 -31.39
C LEU A 61 -0.49 5.75 -32.52
N ASN A 62 -1.18 5.25 -33.55
CA ASN A 62 -0.49 4.88 -34.77
C ASN A 62 -0.24 6.13 -35.61
N LEU A 63 1.02 6.55 -35.70
CA LEU A 63 1.44 7.74 -36.44
C LEU A 63 1.83 7.42 -37.90
N ALA A 64 1.72 6.16 -38.33
CA ALA A 64 2.10 5.77 -39.69
C ALA A 64 1.24 6.52 -40.71
N GLY A 65 1.88 7.34 -41.55
CA GLY A 65 1.23 8.10 -42.61
C GLY A 65 0.68 9.48 -42.22
N LEU A 66 0.92 9.94 -40.98
CA LEU A 66 0.57 11.31 -40.60
C LEU A 66 1.70 12.29 -40.95
N PRO A 67 1.39 13.48 -41.50
CA PRO A 67 2.37 14.56 -41.59
C PRO A 67 2.77 14.99 -40.16
N TRP A 68 4.04 15.31 -39.94
CA TRP A 68 4.52 15.74 -38.62
C TRP A 68 4.13 17.17 -38.26
N GLU A 69 3.70 17.94 -39.27
CA GLU A 69 3.25 19.34 -39.18
C GLU A 69 1.72 19.42 -39.04
N LEU A 70 1.12 18.64 -38.15
CA LEU A 70 -0.30 18.76 -37.84
C LEU A 70 -0.55 19.98 -36.96
N THR A 71 -1.69 20.62 -37.18
CA THR A 71 -2.21 21.69 -36.31
C THR A 71 -2.63 21.13 -34.94
N GLU A 72 -2.76 22.02 -33.95
CA GLU A 72 -3.19 21.64 -32.61
C GLU A 72 -4.57 20.95 -32.59
N ALA A 73 -5.49 21.42 -33.44
CA ALA A 73 -6.84 20.88 -33.55
C ALA A 73 -6.85 19.44 -34.09
N GLU A 74 -6.04 19.14 -35.10
CA GLU A 74 -5.93 17.80 -35.68
C GLU A 74 -5.32 16.82 -34.67
N TRP A 75 -4.31 17.25 -33.90
CA TRP A 75 -3.76 16.45 -32.82
C TRP A 75 -4.80 16.14 -31.74
N ARG A 76 -5.63 17.12 -31.36
CA ARG A 76 -6.71 16.92 -30.38
C ARG A 76 -7.73 15.89 -30.87
N GLU A 77 -8.11 15.93 -32.15
CA GLU A 77 -9.04 14.96 -32.74
C GLU A 77 -8.46 13.53 -32.72
N LYS A 78 -7.19 13.37 -33.09
CA LYS A 78 -6.52 12.06 -33.06
C LYS A 78 -6.37 11.52 -31.64
N LEU A 79 -6.06 12.37 -30.68
CA LEU A 79 -6.01 12.01 -29.26
C LEU A 79 -7.38 11.56 -28.77
N ALA A 80 -8.44 12.30 -29.10
CA ALA A 80 -9.81 11.93 -28.74
C ALA A 80 -10.20 10.54 -29.29
N ALA A 81 -9.93 10.28 -30.57
CA ALA A 81 -10.22 9.00 -31.20
C ALA A 81 -9.47 7.82 -30.57
N ALA A 82 -8.24 8.04 -30.11
CA ALA A 82 -7.44 6.99 -29.45
C ALA A 82 -7.86 6.73 -28.01
N VAL A 83 -8.38 7.73 -27.31
CA VAL A 83 -8.78 7.64 -25.90
C VAL A 83 -10.20 7.10 -25.72
N GLN A 84 -11.12 7.43 -26.62
CA GLN A 84 -12.54 7.09 -26.50
C GLN A 84 -12.85 5.58 -26.31
N PRO A 85 -12.16 4.64 -26.99
CA PRO A 85 -12.35 3.20 -26.76
C PRO A 85 -11.83 2.73 -25.40
N GLN A 86 -10.86 3.42 -24.81
CA GLN A 86 -10.24 3.04 -23.54
C GLN A 86 -11.06 3.51 -22.34
N ARG A 87 -11.73 4.65 -22.50
CA ARG A 87 -12.62 5.26 -21.51
C ARG A 87 -13.80 4.36 -21.10
N THR A 88 -14.20 3.43 -21.98
CA THR A 88 -15.36 2.54 -21.78
C THR A 88 -14.99 1.13 -21.31
N SER A 89 -13.71 0.86 -20.99
CA SER A 89 -13.28 -0.51 -20.65
C SER A 89 -13.65 -0.91 -19.21
N ARG A 90 -14.29 -2.08 -19.09
CA ARG A 90 -14.53 -2.82 -17.82
C ARG A 90 -13.24 -3.05 -17.02
N ASN A 91 -12.08 -3.01 -17.68
CA ASN A 91 -10.76 -3.14 -17.08
C ASN A 91 -10.48 -2.06 -16.02
N SER A 92 -10.92 -0.83 -16.21
CA SER A 92 -10.73 0.26 -15.25
C SER A 92 -11.40 -0.01 -13.89
N GLN A 93 -12.63 -0.52 -13.92
CA GLN A 93 -13.42 -0.84 -12.72
C GLN A 93 -12.93 -2.11 -12.04
N GLN A 94 -12.56 -3.14 -12.80
CA GLN A 94 -11.91 -4.34 -12.26
C GLN A 94 -10.54 -4.01 -11.65
N GLY A 95 -9.80 -3.06 -12.22
CA GLY A 95 -8.56 -2.54 -11.65
C GLY A 95 -8.76 -1.88 -10.29
N LEU A 96 -9.81 -1.06 -10.13
CA LEU A 96 -10.15 -0.43 -8.84
C LEU A 96 -10.61 -1.44 -7.79
N LEU A 97 -11.40 -2.44 -8.18
CA LEU A 97 -11.76 -3.55 -7.29
C LEU A 97 -10.51 -4.32 -6.84
N SER A 98 -9.62 -4.64 -7.79
CA SER A 98 -8.35 -5.31 -7.51
C SER A 98 -7.48 -4.49 -6.56
N GLN A 99 -7.50 -3.16 -6.68
CA GLN A 99 -6.76 -2.26 -5.81
C GLN A 99 -7.31 -2.26 -4.37
N TRP A 100 -8.63 -2.31 -4.20
CA TRP A 100 -9.23 -2.41 -2.87
C TRP A 100 -8.95 -3.77 -2.23
N LEU A 101 -9.05 -4.85 -3.01
CA LEU A 101 -8.66 -6.20 -2.58
C LEU A 101 -7.19 -6.26 -2.17
N PHE A 102 -6.31 -5.60 -2.93
CA PHE A 102 -4.91 -5.46 -2.58
C PHE A 102 -4.74 -4.71 -1.26
N TYR A 103 -5.45 -3.60 -1.05
CA TYR A 103 -5.42 -2.88 0.23
C TYR A 103 -5.86 -3.77 1.40
N LEU A 104 -6.94 -4.52 1.26
CA LEU A 104 -7.37 -5.45 2.32
C LEU A 104 -6.33 -6.55 2.57
N ALA A 105 -5.63 -7.02 1.55
CA ALA A 105 -4.58 -8.01 1.72
C ALA A 105 -3.31 -7.46 2.40
N TYR A 106 -2.90 -6.24 2.04
CA TYR A 106 -1.59 -5.69 2.38
C TYR A 106 -1.61 -4.51 3.36
N GLY A 107 -2.79 -3.99 3.70
CA GLY A 107 -2.96 -2.79 4.52
C GLY A 107 -2.43 -1.49 3.89
N CYS A 108 -1.93 -1.56 2.66
CA CYS A 108 -1.35 -0.46 1.91
C CYS A 108 -1.64 -0.62 0.41
N PHE A 109 -1.44 0.45 -0.35
CA PHE A 109 -1.67 0.44 -1.79
C PHE A 109 -0.40 0.05 -2.56
N GLN A 110 -0.57 -0.56 -3.73
CA GLN A 110 0.51 -0.66 -4.72
C GLN A 110 0.98 0.74 -5.13
N THR A 111 2.25 0.88 -5.50
CA THR A 111 2.74 2.17 -6.03
C THR A 111 1.97 2.63 -7.26
N SER A 112 1.57 1.68 -8.12
CA SER A 112 0.77 1.88 -9.31
C SER A 112 -0.73 2.10 -9.06
N ALA A 113 -1.17 2.10 -7.80
CA ALA A 113 -2.58 2.32 -7.45
C ALA A 113 -3.07 3.69 -7.94
N PHE A 114 -4.28 3.69 -8.51
CA PHE A 114 -4.95 4.88 -9.06
C PHE A 114 -5.42 5.82 -7.96
N ILE A 115 -5.98 5.26 -6.89
CA ILE A 115 -6.56 6.00 -5.77
C ILE A 115 -5.88 5.59 -4.47
N LYS A 116 -4.96 6.38 -3.93
CA LYS A 116 -4.22 6.03 -2.70
C LYS A 116 -4.97 6.41 -1.42
N SER A 117 -6.29 6.59 -1.51
CA SER A 117 -7.19 6.96 -0.43
C SER A 117 -8.30 5.92 -0.32
N THR A 118 -8.41 5.27 0.84
CA THR A 118 -9.47 4.27 1.08
C THR A 118 -10.87 4.88 0.96
N ARG A 119 -11.03 6.15 1.38
CA ARG A 119 -12.30 6.87 1.33
C ARG A 119 -12.73 7.18 -0.10
N GLU A 120 -11.80 7.67 -0.92
CA GLU A 120 -12.08 7.96 -2.33
C GLU A 120 -12.34 6.68 -3.13
N LEU A 121 -11.56 5.63 -2.88
CA LEU A 121 -11.72 4.34 -3.53
C LEU A 121 -13.08 3.72 -3.22
N GLU A 122 -13.49 3.80 -1.95
CA GLU A 122 -14.79 3.34 -1.52
C GLU A 122 -15.94 4.13 -2.17
N ALA A 123 -15.87 5.46 -2.17
CA ALA A 123 -16.89 6.31 -2.79
C ALA A 123 -17.07 5.95 -4.27
N TYR A 124 -15.98 5.68 -4.97
CA TYR A 124 -16.01 5.24 -6.36
C TYR A 124 -16.66 3.85 -6.51
N LEU A 125 -16.19 2.85 -5.76
CA LEU A 125 -16.70 1.47 -5.88
C LEU A 125 -18.21 1.40 -5.56
N LEU A 126 -18.68 2.16 -4.57
CA LEU A 126 -20.11 2.24 -4.25
C LEU A 126 -20.95 2.82 -5.37
N ARG A 127 -20.44 3.85 -6.06
CA ARG A 127 -21.12 4.49 -7.20
C ARG A 127 -21.34 3.53 -8.37
N TYR A 128 -20.42 2.59 -8.56
CA TYR A 128 -20.42 1.66 -9.70
C TYR A 128 -20.69 0.20 -9.31
N LYS A 129 -21.16 -0.05 -8.08
CA LYS A 129 -21.35 -1.41 -7.54
C LYS A 129 -22.24 -2.32 -8.40
N GLU A 130 -23.23 -1.76 -9.10
CA GLU A 130 -24.18 -2.49 -9.95
C GLU A 130 -23.54 -3.07 -11.23
N ILE A 131 -22.33 -2.61 -11.57
CA ILE A 131 -21.60 -3.08 -12.76
C ILE A 131 -20.91 -4.43 -12.52
N PHE A 132 -20.59 -4.74 -11.25
CA PHE A 132 -19.88 -5.96 -10.90
C PHE A 132 -20.84 -7.15 -10.78
N THR A 133 -20.51 -8.24 -11.48
CA THR A 133 -21.30 -9.48 -11.46
C THR A 133 -21.02 -10.31 -10.20
N ALA A 134 -21.91 -11.24 -9.83
CA ALA A 134 -21.66 -12.17 -8.71
C ALA A 134 -20.32 -12.94 -8.84
N ALA A 135 -19.85 -13.19 -10.07
CA ALA A 135 -18.57 -13.83 -10.34
C ALA A 135 -17.36 -12.92 -10.06
N ASP A 136 -17.46 -11.60 -10.32
CA ASP A 136 -16.40 -10.63 -9.98
C ASP A 136 -16.16 -10.56 -8.46
N TRP A 137 -17.13 -11.03 -7.67
CA TRP A 137 -17.11 -11.02 -6.21
C TRP A 137 -16.76 -12.37 -5.57
N GLN A 138 -16.54 -13.44 -6.35
CA GLN A 138 -16.67 -14.80 -5.83
C GLN A 138 -15.43 -15.41 -5.18
N VAL A 139 -14.21 -14.92 -5.42
CA VAL A 139 -13.02 -15.29 -4.63
C VAL A 139 -12.00 -14.16 -4.78
N PRO A 140 -11.60 -13.47 -3.70
CA PRO A 140 -10.50 -12.52 -3.82
C PRO A 140 -9.20 -13.29 -4.09
N HIS A 141 -8.48 -12.88 -5.12
CA HIS A 141 -7.03 -13.06 -5.17
C HIS A 141 -6.42 -11.76 -4.61
N PRO A 142 -5.56 -11.82 -3.57
CA PRO A 142 -4.92 -12.98 -2.92
C PRO A 142 -5.83 -13.76 -1.94
N PRO A 143 -5.45 -14.98 -1.49
CA PRO A 143 -6.28 -15.84 -0.63
C PRO A 143 -6.78 -15.12 0.63
N LEU A 144 -8.01 -15.46 1.05
CA LEU A 144 -8.67 -14.97 2.27
C LEU A 144 -7.81 -15.26 3.50
N SER A 145 -6.99 -14.30 3.91
CA SER A 145 -6.21 -14.36 5.14
C SER A 145 -7.02 -13.80 6.32
N VAL A 146 -6.61 -14.17 7.53
CA VAL A 146 -7.18 -13.58 8.77
C VAL A 146 -7.01 -12.06 8.77
N ALA A 147 -5.84 -11.57 8.36
CA ALA A 147 -5.55 -10.14 8.26
C ALA A 147 -6.46 -9.43 7.25
N PHE A 148 -6.73 -10.03 6.08
CA PHE A 148 -7.67 -9.52 5.11
C PHE A 148 -9.05 -9.30 5.74
N LEU A 149 -9.53 -10.31 6.46
CA LEU A 149 -10.85 -10.28 7.08
C LEU A 149 -10.90 -9.30 8.25
N GLN A 150 -9.85 -9.22 9.08
CA GLN A 150 -9.76 -8.21 10.14
C GLN A 150 -9.86 -6.79 9.57
N ARG A 151 -9.17 -6.47 8.47
CA ARG A 151 -9.27 -5.17 7.80
C ARG A 151 -10.65 -4.89 7.24
N LEU A 152 -11.29 -5.91 6.66
CA LEU A 152 -12.66 -5.79 6.15
C LEU A 152 -13.65 -5.52 7.29
N ILE A 153 -13.54 -6.26 8.40
CA ILE A 153 -14.42 -6.12 9.57
C ILE A 153 -14.22 -4.75 10.25
N LEU A 154 -12.99 -4.24 10.33
CA LEU A 154 -12.75 -2.91 10.90
C LEU A 154 -13.33 -1.78 10.06
N GLN A 155 -13.45 -2.00 8.76
CA GLN A 155 -14.12 -1.07 7.86
C GLN A 155 -15.64 -1.26 7.84
N ALA A 156 -16.23 -2.15 8.66
CA ALA A 156 -17.61 -2.57 8.45
C ALA A 156 -18.68 -1.52 8.80
N ASN A 157 -18.32 -0.42 9.46
CA ASN A 157 -19.17 0.78 9.54
C ASN A 157 -19.21 1.59 8.23
N ARG A 158 -18.41 1.21 7.23
CA ARG A 158 -18.38 1.86 5.93
C ARG A 158 -19.27 1.08 4.94
N PRO A 159 -20.05 1.77 4.08
CA PRO A 159 -21.09 1.12 3.28
C PRO A 159 -20.56 0.03 2.35
N LEU A 160 -19.34 0.15 1.81
CA LEU A 160 -18.80 -0.86 0.89
C LEU A 160 -18.46 -2.16 1.62
N ALA A 161 -17.82 -2.06 2.78
CA ALA A 161 -17.49 -3.22 3.61
C ALA A 161 -18.76 -3.89 4.15
N GLU A 162 -19.73 -3.10 4.62
CA GLU A 162 -21.04 -3.62 5.06
C GLU A 162 -21.75 -4.39 3.93
N TRP A 163 -21.79 -3.79 2.73
CA TRP A 163 -22.39 -4.43 1.56
C TRP A 163 -21.70 -5.76 1.22
N TRP A 164 -20.38 -5.81 1.32
CA TRP A 164 -19.63 -7.02 0.97
C TRP A 164 -19.78 -8.13 2.00
N LEU A 165 -19.70 -7.78 3.29
CA LEU A 165 -19.93 -8.71 4.37
C LEU A 165 -21.35 -9.30 4.30
N HIS A 166 -22.37 -8.49 3.98
CA HIS A 166 -23.73 -8.98 3.73
C HIS A 166 -23.77 -10.03 2.61
N ARG A 167 -23.06 -9.81 1.50
CA ARG A 167 -23.03 -10.76 0.38
C ARG A 167 -22.35 -12.08 0.74
N TRP A 168 -21.23 -12.01 1.45
CA TRP A 168 -20.48 -13.19 1.88
C TRP A 168 -21.20 -13.99 2.96
N LEU A 169 -21.84 -13.33 3.92
CA LEU A 169 -22.63 -13.98 4.95
C LEU A 169 -23.90 -14.66 4.40
N GLY A 170 -24.39 -14.23 3.24
CA GLY A 170 -25.51 -14.85 2.53
C GLY A 170 -25.14 -16.04 1.64
N LEU A 171 -23.86 -16.41 1.53
CA LEU A 171 -23.45 -17.62 0.81
C LEU A 171 -23.77 -18.87 1.66
N PRO A 172 -24.25 -19.99 1.08
CA PRO A 172 -24.48 -21.20 1.87
C PRO A 172 -23.17 -21.70 2.50
N LEU A 173 -23.20 -22.11 3.78
CA LEU A 173 -22.00 -22.61 4.50
C LEU A 173 -21.29 -23.76 3.74
N THR A 174 -22.07 -24.61 3.08
CA THR A 174 -21.58 -25.74 2.27
C THR A 174 -20.76 -25.30 1.06
N THR A 175 -20.96 -24.08 0.57
CA THR A 175 -20.28 -23.55 -0.62
C THR A 175 -18.93 -22.90 -0.30
N ALA A 176 -18.70 -22.46 0.94
CA ALA A 176 -17.51 -21.69 1.31
C ALA A 176 -17.00 -21.96 2.74
N PRO A 177 -16.75 -23.22 3.15
CA PRO A 177 -16.36 -23.55 4.53
C PRO A 177 -15.06 -22.86 4.98
N ALA A 178 -14.11 -22.66 4.07
CA ALA A 178 -12.85 -21.95 4.35
C ALA A 178 -13.06 -20.46 4.69
N LEU A 179 -13.98 -19.78 4.00
CA LEU A 179 -14.34 -18.39 4.27
C LEU A 179 -14.92 -18.26 5.69
N TYR A 180 -15.86 -19.14 6.06
CA TYR A 180 -16.46 -19.12 7.39
C TYR A 180 -15.44 -19.44 8.50
N GLY A 181 -14.52 -20.38 8.26
CA GLY A 181 -13.42 -20.68 9.19
C GLY A 181 -12.49 -19.49 9.40
N ALA A 182 -12.08 -18.82 8.32
CA ALA A 182 -11.24 -17.62 8.38
C ALA A 182 -11.96 -16.43 9.02
N LEU A 183 -13.25 -16.23 8.72
CA LEU A 183 -14.09 -15.19 9.35
C LEU A 183 -14.18 -15.42 10.86
N ARG A 184 -14.39 -16.66 11.30
CA ARG A 184 -14.41 -17.00 12.71
C ARG A 184 -13.10 -16.63 13.40
N GLN A 185 -11.96 -17.02 12.83
CA GLN A 185 -10.65 -16.71 13.40
C GLN A 185 -10.39 -15.20 13.43
N ALA A 186 -10.77 -14.49 12.37
CA ALA A 186 -10.66 -13.03 12.29
C ALA A 186 -11.48 -12.34 13.37
N VAL A 187 -12.74 -12.74 13.59
CA VAL A 187 -13.60 -12.18 14.63
C VAL A 187 -13.05 -12.45 16.04
N GLN A 188 -12.55 -13.66 16.31
CA GLN A 188 -11.98 -14.01 17.62
C GLN A 188 -10.73 -13.21 17.99
N THR A 189 -10.01 -12.71 16.98
CA THR A 189 -8.76 -11.95 17.15
C THR A 189 -8.94 -10.47 16.84
N ALA A 190 -10.16 -10.06 16.45
CA ALA A 190 -10.51 -8.68 16.16
C ALA A 190 -10.81 -7.92 17.46
N PRO A 191 -10.67 -6.57 17.46
CA PRO A 191 -10.97 -5.77 18.63
C PRO A 191 -12.47 -5.80 18.99
N ALA A 192 -12.80 -5.43 20.24
CA ALA A 192 -14.17 -5.47 20.77
C ALA A 192 -15.18 -4.72 19.88
N LYS A 193 -14.76 -3.63 19.23
CA LYS A 193 -15.58 -2.84 18.31
C LYS A 193 -15.98 -3.60 17.04
N ALA A 194 -15.09 -4.44 16.51
CA ALA A 194 -15.37 -5.31 15.37
C ALA A 194 -16.33 -6.44 15.74
N LEU A 195 -16.25 -6.94 16.97
CA LEU A 195 -17.15 -7.96 17.51
C LEU A 195 -18.58 -7.40 17.66
N ALA A 196 -18.71 -6.18 18.22
CA ALA A 196 -19.98 -5.47 18.33
C ALA A 196 -20.64 -5.20 16.96
N TRP A 197 -19.84 -4.92 15.93
CA TRP A 197 -20.37 -4.82 14.57
C TRP A 197 -20.93 -6.16 14.07
N CYS A 198 -20.21 -7.26 14.27
CA CYS A 198 -20.66 -8.58 13.82
C CYS A 198 -22.02 -8.96 14.45
N GLU A 199 -22.20 -8.65 15.73
CA GLU A 199 -23.47 -8.83 16.45
C GLU A 199 -24.59 -7.95 15.90
N ALA A 200 -24.29 -6.68 15.59
CA ALA A 200 -25.25 -5.74 14.99
C ALA A 200 -25.62 -6.09 13.54
N ALA A 201 -24.67 -6.58 12.75
CA ALA A 201 -24.91 -7.04 11.38
C ALA A 201 -25.79 -8.30 11.37
N ALA A 202 -25.54 -9.23 12.30
CA ALA A 202 -26.34 -10.43 12.49
C ALA A 202 -27.82 -10.14 12.76
N THR A 203 -28.09 -9.08 13.51
CA THR A 203 -29.47 -8.65 13.81
C THR A 203 -30.15 -7.93 12.63
N ARG A 204 -29.41 -7.17 11.82
CA ARG A 204 -29.94 -6.47 10.63
C ARG A 204 -30.25 -7.40 9.45
N LEU A 205 -29.47 -8.45 9.29
CA LEU A 205 -29.54 -9.37 8.15
C LEU A 205 -30.78 -10.28 8.16
N GLY A 206 -31.50 -10.38 9.28
CA GLY A 206 -32.71 -11.22 9.41
C GLY A 206 -32.49 -12.73 9.29
N ASP A 207 -31.29 -13.18 8.91
CA ASP A 207 -30.92 -14.57 8.71
C ASP A 207 -30.19 -15.13 9.93
N LEU A 208 -30.95 -15.24 11.02
CA LEU A 208 -30.46 -15.68 12.34
C LEU A 208 -29.84 -17.08 12.30
N GLN A 209 -30.16 -17.96 11.33
CA GLN A 209 -29.66 -19.34 11.33
C GLN A 209 -28.17 -19.47 10.96
N HIS A 210 -27.69 -18.71 9.97
CA HIS A 210 -26.28 -18.76 9.56
C HIS A 210 -25.38 -17.94 10.49
N LEU A 211 -25.86 -16.79 10.97
CA LEU A 211 -25.11 -15.95 11.92
C LEU A 211 -25.16 -16.47 13.35
N ALA A 212 -26.22 -17.17 13.78
CA ALA A 212 -26.21 -17.90 15.07
C ALA A 212 -25.12 -18.97 15.10
N SER A 213 -24.71 -19.55 13.97
CA SER A 213 -23.58 -20.49 13.94
C SER A 213 -22.21 -19.81 14.11
N LEU A 214 -22.06 -18.55 13.67
CA LEU A 214 -20.87 -17.72 13.93
C LEU A 214 -20.88 -17.15 15.36
N VAL A 215 -22.07 -16.76 15.85
CA VAL A 215 -22.31 -16.16 17.18
C VAL A 215 -22.31 -17.19 18.31
N ALA A 216 -22.83 -18.41 18.11
CA ALA A 216 -22.86 -19.48 19.12
C ALA A 216 -21.48 -20.00 19.52
N PHE A 217 -20.44 -19.66 18.76
CA PHE A 217 -19.04 -20.03 19.02
C PHE A 217 -18.13 -18.83 19.34
N LEU A 218 -18.72 -17.65 19.62
CA LEU A 218 -18.03 -16.52 20.25
C LEU A 218 -17.60 -16.92 21.68
N PRO A 219 -16.51 -16.34 22.23
CA PRO A 219 -16.00 -16.73 23.54
C PRO A 219 -17.06 -16.44 24.62
N GLY A 220 -17.67 -17.51 25.14
CA GLY A 220 -18.81 -17.47 26.06
C GLY A 220 -19.65 -18.76 26.06
N GLY A 221 -19.61 -19.54 24.97
CA GLY A 221 -20.18 -20.88 24.91
C GLY A 221 -19.12 -21.95 25.21
N ALA A 222 -19.16 -22.55 26.40
CA ALA A 222 -18.28 -23.65 26.76
C ALA A 222 -18.55 -24.90 25.90
N ASN A 223 -17.74 -25.16 24.86
CA ASN A 223 -17.20 -26.49 24.59
C ASN A 223 -16.20 -26.57 23.42
N ARG A 224 -15.07 -27.22 23.73
CA ARG A 224 -14.07 -27.91 22.89
C ARG A 224 -13.63 -27.25 21.57
N LEU A 225 -12.39 -26.79 21.60
CA LEU A 225 -11.51 -26.64 20.44
C LEU A 225 -11.52 -27.95 19.60
N PRO A 226 -11.74 -27.91 18.29
CA PRO A 226 -11.17 -28.91 17.39
C PRO A 226 -9.65 -28.73 17.39
N GLU A 227 -8.90 -29.83 17.38
CA GLU A 227 -7.45 -29.80 17.27
C GLU A 227 -6.99 -28.94 16.08
N PRO A 228 -5.83 -28.26 16.22
CA PRO A 228 -5.26 -27.51 15.11
C PRO A 228 -5.06 -28.45 13.93
N LEU A 229 -5.51 -28.02 12.74
CA LEU A 229 -5.07 -28.62 11.49
C LEU A 229 -3.53 -28.56 11.51
N GLU A 230 -2.91 -29.73 11.62
CA GLU A 230 -1.45 -29.85 11.60
C GLU A 230 -0.92 -29.06 10.41
N ALA A 231 -0.03 -28.11 10.71
CA ALA A 231 0.80 -27.48 9.70
C ALA A 231 1.68 -28.59 9.10
N GLY A 232 1.21 -29.16 7.99
CA GLY A 232 2.00 -30.02 7.15
C GLY A 232 3.30 -29.30 6.83
N HIS A 233 4.40 -29.79 7.39
CA HIS A 233 5.74 -29.44 6.99
C HIS A 233 5.93 -29.98 5.57
N THR A 234 5.45 -29.25 4.58
CA THR A 234 5.84 -29.50 3.20
C THR A 234 7.24 -28.95 3.06
N GLN A 235 8.24 -29.80 3.24
CA GLN A 235 9.56 -29.59 2.68
C GLN A 235 9.37 -29.34 1.18
N GLN A 236 9.47 -28.08 0.77
CA GLN A 236 9.53 -27.74 -0.64
C GLN A 236 10.97 -28.01 -1.11
N PRO A 237 11.18 -28.81 -2.17
CA PRO A 237 12.52 -29.26 -2.56
C PRO A 237 13.35 -28.08 -3.03
N ALA A 238 14.61 -28.02 -2.58
CA ALA A 238 15.59 -27.07 -3.07
C ALA A 238 15.82 -27.27 -4.59
N PRO A 239 15.65 -26.24 -5.43
CA PRO A 239 16.14 -26.26 -6.79
C PRO A 239 17.67 -26.00 -6.80
N PRO A 240 18.40 -26.47 -7.82
CA PRO A 240 19.85 -26.56 -7.79
C PRO A 240 20.51 -25.18 -7.81
N HIS A 241 21.54 -24.99 -6.98
CA HIS A 241 22.43 -23.84 -7.04
C HIS A 241 23.19 -23.80 -8.37
N LEU A 242 23.06 -22.70 -9.12
CA LEU A 242 24.06 -22.21 -10.07
C LEU A 242 24.09 -20.67 -9.99
N PRO A 243 25.24 -20.03 -10.32
CA PRO A 243 25.69 -18.80 -9.68
C PRO A 243 25.09 -17.51 -10.25
N LEU A 244 25.19 -16.48 -9.38
CA LEU A 244 24.94 -15.04 -9.54
C LEU A 244 25.18 -14.48 -10.96
N GLU A 245 24.13 -13.89 -11.55
CA GLU A 245 24.11 -12.57 -12.22
C GLU A 245 22.70 -12.32 -12.80
N GLY A 246 21.95 -11.37 -12.24
CA GLY A 246 20.60 -10.98 -12.68
C GLY A 246 19.66 -10.72 -11.50
N GLY A 247 19.30 -9.45 -11.26
CA GLY A 247 18.44 -9.06 -10.12
C GLY A 247 17.08 -9.76 -10.14
N GLU A 248 16.65 -10.27 -8.99
CA GLU A 248 15.29 -10.77 -8.79
C GLU A 248 14.27 -9.67 -9.09
N LEU A 249 13.24 -10.00 -9.88
CA LEU A 249 12.12 -9.10 -10.08
C LEU A 249 11.30 -8.98 -8.79
N PRO A 250 10.91 -7.77 -8.37
CA PRO A 250 10.15 -7.57 -7.15
C PRO A 250 8.77 -8.24 -7.28
N ARG A 251 8.33 -8.92 -6.20
CA ARG A 251 7.02 -9.59 -6.15
C ARG A 251 5.86 -8.58 -6.23
N HIS A 252 6.05 -7.42 -5.60
CA HIS A 252 5.19 -6.25 -5.70
C HIS A 252 5.95 -5.01 -5.20
N THR A 253 5.51 -3.84 -5.64
CA THR A 253 5.99 -2.54 -5.15
C THR A 253 4.88 -1.85 -4.37
N LEU A 254 5.13 -1.58 -3.10
CA LEU A 254 4.18 -1.01 -2.14
C LEU A 254 4.46 0.48 -1.96
N ALA A 255 3.40 1.29 -1.88
CA ALA A 255 3.51 2.70 -1.57
C ALA A 255 3.83 2.89 -0.07
N CYS A 256 4.85 3.69 0.23
CA CYS A 256 5.26 4.01 1.60
C CYS A 256 5.03 5.49 1.88
N ALA A 257 4.21 5.80 2.90
CA ALA A 257 3.87 7.18 3.24
C ALA A 257 4.97 7.91 4.04
N HIS A 258 5.70 7.19 4.89
CA HIS A 258 6.72 7.73 5.80
C HIS A 258 8.06 7.02 5.63
N ALA A 259 8.55 6.99 4.40
CA ALA A 259 9.82 6.37 4.02
C ALA A 259 11.01 7.00 4.77
N GLY A 260 10.88 8.25 5.20
CA GLY A 260 11.89 8.98 5.95
C GLY A 260 12.26 8.43 7.32
N LEU A 261 11.42 7.54 7.89
CA LEU A 261 11.72 6.83 9.14
C LEU A 261 13.08 6.10 9.11
N VAL A 262 13.57 5.75 7.91
CA VAL A 262 14.90 5.15 7.73
C VAL A 262 16.03 5.98 8.32
N LEU A 263 15.91 7.31 8.41
CA LEU A 263 16.93 8.16 9.02
C LEU A 263 17.14 7.87 10.51
N LEU A 264 16.15 7.25 11.17
CA LEU A 264 16.19 6.92 12.59
C LEU A 264 16.71 5.50 12.86
N LEU A 265 16.96 4.69 11.82
CA LEU A 265 17.33 3.26 11.92
C LEU A 265 18.41 2.95 12.97
N PRO A 266 19.54 3.69 13.06
CA PRO A 266 20.58 3.41 14.04
C PRO A 266 20.12 3.48 15.50
N PHE A 267 19.03 4.20 15.77
CA PHE A 267 18.55 4.49 17.12
C PHE A 267 17.34 3.64 17.51
N LEU A 268 16.66 3.01 16.55
CA LEU A 268 15.38 2.35 16.80
C LEU A 268 15.48 1.19 17.78
N ALA A 269 16.56 0.40 17.73
CA ALA A 269 16.74 -0.72 18.66
C ALA A 269 16.79 -0.23 20.10
N HIS A 270 17.62 0.79 20.35
CA HIS A 270 17.81 1.37 21.66
C HIS A 270 16.56 2.10 22.16
N TYR A 271 15.89 2.85 21.28
CA TYR A 271 14.62 3.50 21.57
C TYR A 271 13.56 2.48 22.05
N LEU A 272 13.42 1.36 21.36
CA LEU A 272 12.44 0.34 21.71
C LEU A 272 12.81 -0.42 23.01
N GLU A 273 14.10 -0.61 23.28
CA GLU A 273 14.60 -1.13 24.56
C GLU A 273 14.28 -0.17 25.71
N HIS A 274 14.53 1.13 25.55
CA HIS A 274 14.19 2.16 26.55
C HIS A 274 12.69 2.28 26.81
N CYS A 275 11.87 2.06 25.77
CA CYS A 275 10.41 2.00 25.92
C CYS A 275 9.93 0.73 26.65
N GLY A 276 10.82 -0.23 26.93
CA GLY A 276 10.47 -1.53 27.53
C GLY A 276 9.73 -2.46 26.59
N LEU A 277 9.79 -2.23 25.27
CA LEU A 277 9.10 -3.03 24.26
C LEU A 277 9.96 -4.19 23.75
N VAL A 278 11.28 -4.06 23.88
CA VAL A 278 12.28 -5.03 23.47
C VAL A 278 13.18 -5.37 24.65
N GLU A 279 13.41 -6.66 24.87
CA GLU A 279 14.38 -7.19 25.82
C GLU A 279 15.21 -8.26 25.12
N ASP A 280 16.53 -8.28 25.34
CA ASP A 280 17.45 -9.24 24.70
C ASP A 280 17.27 -9.34 23.17
N LYS A 281 17.08 -8.19 22.51
CA LYS A 281 16.90 -8.08 21.05
C LYS A 281 15.64 -8.80 20.52
N ARG A 282 14.63 -8.99 21.35
CA ARG A 282 13.35 -9.61 20.98
C ARG A 282 12.16 -8.87 21.60
N PHE A 283 11.03 -8.91 20.93
CA PHE A 283 9.75 -8.48 21.52
C PHE A 283 9.25 -9.56 22.48
N ALA A 284 8.72 -9.15 23.64
CA ALA A 284 8.19 -10.08 24.63
C ALA A 284 6.94 -10.84 24.13
N ASP A 285 6.05 -10.13 23.42
CA ASP A 285 4.85 -10.69 22.81
C ASP A 285 4.37 -9.86 21.59
N ALA A 286 3.30 -10.32 20.94
CA ALA A 286 2.71 -9.65 19.79
C ALA A 286 2.08 -8.29 20.14
N ALA A 287 1.66 -8.06 21.38
CA ALA A 287 1.10 -6.78 21.82
C ALA A 287 2.21 -5.72 21.96
N MET A 288 3.37 -6.09 22.49
CA MET A 288 4.56 -5.23 22.52
C MET A 288 5.08 -4.93 21.12
N GLN A 289 5.10 -5.93 20.22
CA GLN A 289 5.45 -5.72 18.82
C GLN A 289 4.46 -4.76 18.12
N ALA A 290 3.15 -4.91 18.35
CA ALA A 290 2.15 -3.99 17.83
C ALA A 290 2.31 -2.57 18.40
N THR A 291 2.64 -2.44 19.68
CA THR A 291 2.93 -1.16 20.33
C THR A 291 4.19 -0.52 19.74
N ALA A 292 5.22 -1.31 19.43
CA ALA A 292 6.42 -0.83 18.75
C ALA A 292 6.14 -0.28 17.35
N VAL A 293 5.28 -0.95 16.57
CA VAL A 293 4.83 -0.44 15.26
C VAL A 293 4.19 0.94 15.43
N ARG A 294 3.37 1.14 16.46
CA ARG A 294 2.73 2.43 16.76
C ARG A 294 3.73 3.48 17.26
N ALA A 295 4.69 3.08 18.08
CA ALA A 295 5.77 3.95 18.55
C ALA A 295 6.60 4.48 17.37
N LEU A 296 6.99 3.61 16.44
CA LEU A 296 7.73 4.01 15.24
C LEU A 296 6.91 4.93 14.32
N HIS A 297 5.60 4.68 14.19
CA HIS A 297 4.71 5.59 13.47
C HIS A 297 4.59 6.96 14.16
N TYR A 298 4.52 7.00 15.49
CA TYR A 298 4.48 8.24 16.26
C TYR A 298 5.73 9.10 16.02
N LEU A 299 6.91 8.49 15.85
CA LEU A 299 8.12 9.23 15.48
C LEU A 299 7.94 10.03 14.17
N THR A 300 7.20 9.48 13.20
CA THR A 300 6.98 10.13 11.90
C THR A 300 5.82 11.13 11.90
N ALA A 301 4.69 10.76 12.51
CA ALA A 301 3.44 11.51 12.37
C ALA A 301 3.15 12.44 13.57
N GLY A 302 3.78 12.22 14.73
CA GLY A 302 3.44 12.91 15.97
C GLY A 302 2.06 12.54 16.54
N THR A 303 1.42 11.53 15.96
CA THR A 303 0.15 10.97 16.40
C THR A 303 0.22 9.45 16.30
N ALA A 304 -0.53 8.77 17.17
CA ALA A 304 -0.73 7.32 17.09
C ALA A 304 -1.92 6.96 16.16
N GLU A 305 -2.74 7.95 15.80
CA GLU A 305 -3.96 7.81 15.01
C GLU A 305 -3.68 8.09 13.53
N GLU A 306 -3.49 7.03 12.75
CA GLU A 306 -3.48 7.11 11.29
C GLU A 306 -3.95 5.78 10.68
N GLY A 307 -4.30 5.83 9.39
CA GLY A 307 -4.67 4.65 8.61
C GLY A 307 -3.52 3.63 8.54
N GLU A 308 -3.87 2.36 8.30
CA GLU A 308 -2.90 1.27 8.25
C GLU A 308 -1.85 1.45 7.12
N GLU A 309 -2.19 2.25 6.09
CA GLU A 309 -1.30 2.63 5.00
C GLU A 309 -0.02 3.34 5.48
N ALA A 310 -0.09 4.07 6.59
CA ALA A 310 1.05 4.76 7.19
C ALA A 310 2.00 3.80 7.92
N LEU A 311 1.54 2.58 8.25
CA LEU A 311 2.27 1.62 9.07
C LEU A 311 3.15 0.67 8.28
N LEU A 312 3.21 0.77 6.95
CA LEU A 312 3.98 -0.15 6.11
C LEU A 312 5.43 -0.28 6.58
N LEU A 313 6.16 0.83 6.68
CA LEU A 313 7.56 0.81 7.11
C LEU A 313 7.70 0.51 8.62
N PRO A 314 6.90 1.10 9.53
CA PRO A 314 6.88 0.69 10.93
C PRO A 314 6.72 -0.82 11.15
N LYS A 315 5.78 -1.49 10.45
CA LYS A 315 5.59 -2.94 10.49
C LYS A 315 6.87 -3.67 10.10
N LEU A 316 7.41 -3.31 8.94
CA LEU A 316 8.62 -3.91 8.39
C LEU A 316 9.78 -3.84 9.39
N LEU A 317 9.99 -2.67 9.99
CA LEU A 317 11.07 -2.43 10.95
C LEU A 317 10.86 -3.16 12.27
N CYS A 318 9.62 -3.46 12.67
CA CYS A 318 9.30 -4.32 13.80
C CYS A 318 9.28 -5.82 13.45
N GLY A 319 9.65 -6.21 12.22
CA GLY A 319 9.64 -7.61 11.79
C GLY A 319 8.25 -8.19 11.51
N VAL A 320 7.24 -7.33 11.37
CA VAL A 320 5.88 -7.67 10.96
C VAL A 320 5.80 -7.64 9.43
N GLN A 321 5.21 -8.65 8.81
CA GLN A 321 5.08 -8.66 7.35
C GLN A 321 4.15 -7.54 6.89
N PRO A 322 4.35 -6.94 5.71
CA PRO A 322 3.48 -5.88 5.20
C PRO A 322 1.98 -6.23 5.26
N GLY A 323 1.65 -7.48 4.88
CA GLY A 323 0.28 -7.98 4.87
C GLY A 323 -0.30 -8.37 6.23
N ASP A 324 0.50 -8.46 7.28
CA ASP A 324 0.01 -8.78 8.62
C ASP A 324 -0.74 -7.58 9.21
N PHE A 325 -1.80 -7.88 9.94
CA PHE A 325 -2.66 -6.86 10.54
C PHE A 325 -2.10 -6.39 11.88
N VAL A 326 -2.15 -5.09 12.15
CA VAL A 326 -1.75 -4.49 13.42
C VAL A 326 -2.93 -3.70 14.00
N LEU A 327 -3.39 -4.13 15.19
CA LEU A 327 -4.50 -3.52 15.91
C LEU A 327 -4.29 -2.00 16.10
N ALA A 328 -5.38 -1.24 15.95
CA ALA A 328 -5.38 0.22 16.00
C ALA A 328 -5.73 0.82 17.37
N GLU A 329 -6.29 0.04 18.28
CA GLU A 329 -6.95 0.57 19.48
C GLU A 329 -6.02 0.77 20.70
N VAL A 330 -4.71 0.65 20.54
CA VAL A 330 -3.77 0.90 21.64
C VAL A 330 -3.40 2.37 21.61
N SER A 331 -4.02 3.17 22.49
CA SER A 331 -3.51 4.50 22.83
C SER A 331 -2.04 4.34 23.22
N LEU A 332 -1.15 5.08 22.56
CA LEU A 332 0.28 4.97 22.82
C LEU A 332 0.58 5.55 24.22
N PRO A 333 1.18 4.78 25.13
CA PRO A 333 1.52 5.27 26.47
C PRO A 333 2.34 6.56 26.44
N GLU A 334 2.05 7.49 27.37
CA GLU A 334 2.70 8.82 27.42
C GLU A 334 4.21 8.72 27.57
N ASN A 335 4.72 7.75 28.34
CA ASN A 335 6.16 7.53 28.48
C ASN A 335 6.84 7.20 27.14
N ILE A 336 6.18 6.42 26.27
CA ILE A 336 6.72 6.08 24.94
C ILE A 336 6.72 7.30 24.02
N GLN A 337 5.71 8.16 24.14
CA GLN A 337 5.64 9.42 23.42
C GLN A 337 6.78 10.36 23.84
N MET A 338 7.00 10.51 25.15
CA MET A 338 8.09 11.34 25.70
C MET A 338 9.47 10.86 25.24
N GLU A 339 9.72 9.55 25.28
CA GLU A 339 10.97 8.96 24.76
C GLU A 339 11.13 9.23 23.24
N GLY A 340 10.02 9.21 22.50
CA GLY A 340 10.03 9.49 21.07
C GLY A 340 10.38 10.95 20.77
N GLU A 341 9.79 11.89 21.50
CA GLU A 341 10.12 13.32 21.40
C GLU A 341 11.58 13.59 21.80
N ALA A 342 12.09 12.93 22.84
CA ALA A 342 13.49 13.03 23.25
C ALA A 342 14.45 12.50 22.18
N LEU A 343 14.13 11.37 21.54
CA LEU A 343 14.91 10.83 20.42
C LEU A 343 14.98 11.82 19.26
N LEU A 344 13.84 12.37 18.84
CA LEU A 344 13.78 13.30 17.71
C LEU A 344 14.54 14.60 18.01
N GLN A 345 14.46 15.09 19.24
CA GLN A 345 15.24 16.24 19.68
C GLN A 345 16.75 15.95 19.63
N SER A 346 17.17 14.77 20.09
CA SER A 346 18.57 14.34 20.00
C SER A 346 19.05 14.25 18.55
N VAL A 347 18.23 13.74 17.63
CA VAL A 347 18.55 13.67 16.20
C VAL A 347 18.80 15.06 15.62
N ILE A 348 17.98 16.05 15.98
CA ILE A 348 18.15 17.45 15.54
C ILE A 348 19.47 18.03 16.06
N GLU A 349 19.80 17.78 17.32
CA GLU A 349 21.04 18.27 17.94
C GLU A 349 22.30 17.68 17.29
N HIS A 350 22.26 16.40 16.94
CA HIS A 350 23.40 15.72 16.30
C HIS A 350 23.51 16.03 14.81
N TRP A 351 22.39 16.27 14.11
CA TRP A 351 22.41 16.69 12.71
C TRP A 351 22.50 18.21 12.59
N VAL A 352 23.69 18.74 12.89
CA VAL A 352 24.00 20.19 13.02
C VAL A 352 23.50 21.05 11.85
N ALA A 353 23.43 20.50 10.64
CA ALA A 353 22.90 21.21 9.47
C ALA A 353 21.43 21.62 9.58
N LEU A 354 20.64 20.95 10.43
CA LEU A 354 19.25 21.31 10.72
C LEU A 354 19.10 22.58 11.57
N LYS A 355 20.16 23.07 12.21
CA LYS A 355 20.15 24.30 13.04
C LYS A 355 19.01 24.29 14.06
N GLN A 356 18.13 25.30 14.04
CA GLN A 356 17.00 25.45 14.96
C GLN A 356 15.70 24.83 14.43
N THR A 357 15.80 23.75 13.65
CA THR A 357 14.62 23.02 13.18
C THR A 357 13.88 22.42 14.37
N SER A 358 12.55 22.52 14.40
CA SER A 358 11.73 21.90 15.42
C SER A 358 11.52 20.41 15.12
N VAL A 359 11.08 19.62 16.11
CA VAL A 359 10.67 18.23 15.89
C VAL A 359 9.62 18.10 14.78
N GLN A 360 8.65 19.01 14.75
CA GLN A 360 7.65 19.05 13.68
C GLN A 360 8.30 19.35 12.32
N GLY A 361 9.25 20.28 12.26
CA GLY A 361 9.99 20.57 11.03
C GLY A 361 10.80 19.37 10.53
N LEU A 362 11.44 18.61 11.43
CA LEU A 362 12.12 17.35 11.09
C LEU A 362 11.14 16.33 10.52
N ARG A 363 9.97 16.17 11.16
CA ARG A 363 8.92 15.25 10.69
C ARG A 363 8.49 15.61 9.27
N GLU A 364 8.06 16.84 9.04
CA GLU A 364 7.54 17.29 7.74
C GLU A 364 8.59 17.27 6.63
N ALA A 365 9.82 17.72 6.93
CA ALA A 365 10.86 17.83 5.92
C ALA A 365 11.52 16.50 5.57
N PHE A 366 11.67 15.59 6.54
CA PHE A 366 12.52 14.40 6.38
C PHE A 366 11.87 13.08 6.76
N LEU A 367 10.93 13.01 7.72
CA LEU A 367 10.33 11.73 8.11
C LEU A 367 9.08 11.39 7.30
N GLN A 368 8.28 12.39 6.96
CA GLN A 368 7.04 12.28 6.16
C GLN A 368 7.33 12.33 4.65
N ARG A 369 8.43 11.69 4.24
CA ARG A 369 8.81 11.52 2.85
C ARG A 369 8.11 10.30 2.27
N ARG A 370 7.53 10.46 1.08
CA ARG A 370 6.96 9.35 0.34
C ARG A 370 8.07 8.48 -0.25
N GLY A 371 7.75 7.21 -0.46
CA GLY A 371 8.65 6.28 -1.13
C GLY A 371 7.92 5.06 -1.66
N GLN A 372 8.69 4.16 -2.24
CA GLN A 372 8.23 2.90 -2.77
C GLN A 372 9.08 1.76 -2.22
N LEU A 373 8.43 0.74 -1.68
CA LEU A 373 9.06 -0.45 -1.12
C LEU A 373 8.91 -1.61 -2.11
N ALA A 374 10.02 -2.02 -2.72
CA ALA A 374 10.10 -3.22 -3.52
C ALA A 374 10.37 -4.43 -2.60
N VAL A 375 9.51 -5.44 -2.70
CA VAL A 375 9.62 -6.68 -1.92
C VAL A 375 10.28 -7.77 -2.76
N CYS A 376 11.49 -8.15 -2.39
CA CYS A 376 12.24 -9.27 -2.95
C CYS A 376 12.28 -10.44 -1.97
N THR A 377 12.88 -11.56 -2.35
CA THR A 377 12.82 -12.81 -1.57
C THR A 377 13.63 -12.74 -0.28
N GLU A 378 14.78 -12.06 -0.33
CA GLU A 378 15.73 -11.96 0.80
C GLU A 378 15.98 -10.52 1.26
N THR A 379 15.46 -9.53 0.54
CA THR A 379 15.69 -8.11 0.77
C THR A 379 14.46 -7.27 0.53
N TYR A 380 14.44 -6.11 1.18
CA TYR A 380 13.52 -5.04 0.89
C TYR A 380 14.31 -3.85 0.34
N THR A 381 13.88 -3.28 -0.77
CA THR A 381 14.48 -2.05 -1.31
C THR A 381 13.48 -0.91 -1.17
N LEU A 382 13.80 0.09 -0.37
CA LEU A 382 13.02 1.31 -0.21
C LEU A 382 13.66 2.43 -0.99
N GLN A 383 12.96 2.93 -2.01
CA GLN A 383 13.35 4.13 -2.72
C GLN A 383 12.53 5.32 -2.22
N VAL A 384 13.20 6.37 -1.77
CA VAL A 384 12.57 7.58 -1.23
C VAL A 384 12.42 8.61 -2.36
N GLU A 385 11.30 9.33 -2.39
CA GLU A 385 11.12 10.45 -3.32
C GLU A 385 12.15 11.56 -3.00
N GLU A 386 12.79 12.10 -4.03
CA GLU A 386 13.80 13.16 -3.89
C GLU A 386 13.16 14.54 -3.70
N SER A 387 13.84 15.42 -2.98
CA SER A 387 13.48 16.83 -2.80
C SER A 387 14.73 17.70 -2.65
N GLY A 388 14.61 19.00 -2.92
CA GLY A 388 15.72 19.94 -2.78
C GLY A 388 16.31 20.01 -1.37
N VAL A 389 15.55 19.66 -0.33
CA VAL A 389 16.04 19.62 1.07
C VAL A 389 17.00 18.44 1.33
N ASP A 390 16.98 17.42 0.46
CA ASP A 390 17.76 16.20 0.62
C ASP A 390 19.27 16.43 0.48
N ILE A 391 19.67 17.59 -0.05
CA ILE A 391 21.08 18.03 -0.05
C ILE A 391 21.70 18.04 1.37
N LEU A 392 20.87 18.20 2.41
CA LEU A 392 21.30 18.16 3.81
C LEU A 392 21.67 16.74 4.28
N LEU A 393 21.26 15.68 3.57
CA LEU A 393 21.65 14.30 3.87
C LEU A 393 23.16 14.08 3.72
N ASN A 394 23.83 14.89 2.88
CA ASN A 394 25.28 14.86 2.73
C ASN A 394 26.05 15.21 4.02
N SER A 395 25.39 15.90 4.96
CA SER A 395 25.96 16.25 6.26
C SER A 395 25.44 15.37 7.40
N LEU A 396 24.69 14.30 7.09
CA LEU A 396 24.17 13.40 8.11
C LEU A 396 25.34 12.60 8.73
N PRO A 397 25.51 12.62 10.07
CA PRO A 397 26.69 12.03 10.69
C PRO A 397 26.62 10.51 10.88
N TRP A 398 25.54 9.85 10.46
CA TRP A 398 25.34 8.40 10.56
C TRP A 398 24.82 7.79 9.26
N GLY A 399 24.94 6.48 9.13
CA GLY A 399 24.45 5.72 7.97
C GLY A 399 23.05 5.14 8.19
N PHE A 400 22.27 5.03 7.11
CA PHE A 400 20.91 4.46 7.10
C PHE A 400 20.61 3.57 5.88
N ARG A 401 21.61 3.32 5.03
CA ARG A 401 21.41 2.71 3.69
C ARG A 401 21.22 1.19 3.71
N HIS A 402 21.92 0.48 4.58
CA HIS A 402 21.84 -0.97 4.66
C HIS A 402 21.63 -1.33 6.12
N PHE A 403 20.40 -1.71 6.48
CA PHE A 403 20.04 -1.91 7.86
C PHE A 403 19.24 -3.18 8.07
N ARG A 404 19.54 -3.86 9.17
CA ARG A 404 18.78 -5.02 9.63
C ARG A 404 18.74 -4.96 11.16
N LEU A 405 17.57 -4.62 11.70
CA LEU A 405 17.34 -4.69 13.14
C LEU A 405 17.35 -6.16 13.60
N PRO A 406 17.65 -6.44 14.88
CA PRO A 406 17.91 -7.81 15.34
C PRO A 406 16.77 -8.82 15.10
N TRP A 407 15.53 -8.36 15.08
CA TRP A 407 14.32 -9.16 14.86
C TRP A 407 13.85 -9.17 13.40
N MET A 408 14.53 -8.47 12.48
CA MET A 408 14.14 -8.45 11.07
C MET A 408 14.59 -9.72 10.35
N GLN A 409 13.70 -10.27 9.54
CA GLN A 409 13.96 -11.46 8.72
C GLN A 409 14.83 -11.17 7.50
N ALA A 410 14.72 -9.97 6.94
CA ALA A 410 15.42 -9.54 5.73
C ALA A 410 16.08 -8.17 5.94
N THR A 411 17.09 -7.86 5.12
CA THR A 411 17.77 -6.57 5.14
C THR A 411 16.95 -5.52 4.39
N LEU A 412 16.86 -4.31 4.94
CA LEU A 412 16.34 -3.14 4.26
C LEU A 412 17.49 -2.38 3.60
N ILE A 413 17.39 -2.21 2.29
CA ILE A 413 18.26 -1.37 1.47
C ILE A 413 17.50 -0.08 1.17
N THR A 414 18.11 1.06 1.49
CA THR A 414 17.53 2.39 1.30
C THR A 414 18.25 3.12 0.16
N GLU A 415 17.49 3.46 -0.87
CA GLU A 415 17.89 4.31 -1.99
C GLU A 415 17.33 5.71 -1.77
N TRP A 416 18.19 6.61 -1.32
CA TRP A 416 17.89 8.02 -1.13
C TRP A 416 19.14 8.82 -1.49
N TYR A 417 19.03 9.76 -2.43
CA TYR A 417 20.15 10.48 -3.03
C TYR A 417 20.20 11.94 -2.62
#